data_AF-A0A973MTJ9-F1
#
_entry.id   AF-A0A973MTJ9-F1
#
_cell.length_a   1.000
_cell.length_b   1.000
_cell.length_c   1.000
_cell.angle_alpha   90.00
_cell.angle_beta   90.00
_cell.angle_gamma   90.00
#
_symmetry.space_group_name_H-M   'P 1'
#
loop_
_entity.id
_entity.type
_entity.pdbx_description
1 polymer ?
#
loop_
_entity_poly.entity_id
_entity_poly.type
_entity_poly.pdbx_seq_one_letter_code
_entity_poly.pdbx_strand_id
1 'polypeptide(L)'
;MANPARTVARDRRGTVVATFTDGARTAVLTGPSRTFAEPRTTDAKVVTRSWVRLLPKAWARGAERSGWFRTWLASRLGSRDPDILATAFDYVAGAPARTTAAGVPYSGAARYTPDGSRSAGQGKRKRRTGSDFYDYLGIPWTFPDGVTRSPEKDRARSVDSSGYVRLVYGYRSGLPLDSRDSPAGSGLERTPDAIARGRLGVPVIPLADRRPIVIQQLQPGDLVFFRTRELPGGRIGHVGVYLGLDTDDHPRFISSRKNAGGPTMGDKGGTSRLDGDGYYAQGLRAARRL
;
A
#
# COMPACT_ATOMS: atom_id res chain seq x y z
N MET A 1 22.78 6.27 14.10
CA MET A 1 21.67 7.07 13.53
C MET A 1 20.74 6.11 12.80
N ALA A 2 19.41 6.20 12.99
CA ALA A 2 18.49 5.30 12.31
C ALA A 2 18.44 5.64 10.80
N ASN A 3 18.45 4.61 9.94
CA ASN A 3 18.26 4.75 8.50
C ASN A 3 16.91 4.12 8.12
N PRO A 4 15.94 4.88 7.58
CA PRO A 4 15.97 6.32 7.30
C PRO A 4 15.91 7.20 8.56
N ALA A 5 16.31 8.48 8.41
CA ALA A 5 16.26 9.48 9.47
C ALA A 5 14.83 9.69 9.96
N ARG A 6 14.65 9.78 11.29
CA ARG A 6 13.32 9.81 11.90
C ARG A 6 13.26 10.68 13.15
N THR A 7 12.09 11.29 13.36
CA THR A 7 11.69 11.92 14.62
C THR A 7 10.80 10.96 15.39
N VAL A 8 11.18 10.64 16.64
CA VAL A 8 10.39 9.80 17.54
C VAL A 8 9.80 10.68 18.64
N ALA A 9 8.48 10.87 18.62
CA ALA A 9 7.77 11.59 19.67
C ALA A 9 7.49 10.66 20.84
N ARG A 10 7.73 11.15 22.06
CA ARG A 10 7.51 10.43 23.31
C ARG A 10 6.61 11.23 24.25
N ASP A 11 5.82 10.52 25.05
CA ASP A 11 5.07 11.14 26.14
C ASP A 11 5.99 11.44 27.35
N ARG A 12 5.41 12.03 28.41
CA ARG A 12 6.13 12.35 29.66
C ARG A 12 6.73 11.14 30.36
N ARG A 13 6.26 9.92 30.07
CA ARG A 13 6.76 8.66 30.63
C ARG A 13 7.83 8.01 29.74
N GLY A 14 8.19 8.65 28.63
CA GLY A 14 9.15 8.12 27.66
C GLY A 14 8.57 7.13 26.65
N THR A 15 7.25 6.88 26.69
CA THR A 15 6.57 5.96 25.77
C THR A 15 6.54 6.57 24.37
N VAL A 16 6.89 5.79 23.34
CA VAL A 16 6.77 6.26 21.95
C VAL A 16 5.30 6.42 21.58
N VAL A 17 4.90 7.64 21.21
CA VAL A 17 3.53 7.96 20.78
C VAL A 17 3.40 8.15 19.28
N ALA A 18 4.48 8.54 18.60
CA ALA A 18 4.51 8.64 17.15
C ALA A 18 5.94 8.54 16.60
N THR A 19 6.08 8.00 15.40
CA THR A 19 7.31 8.03 14.61
C THR A 19 7.05 8.67 13.25
N PHE A 20 7.88 9.63 12.90
CA PHE A 20 7.87 10.36 11.64
C PHE A 20 9.19 10.13 10.92
N THR A 21 9.16 9.95 9.61
CA THR A 21 10.38 9.69 8.82
C THR A 21 10.59 10.83 7.86
N ASP A 22 11.79 11.42 7.84
CA ASP A 22 12.10 12.54 6.95
C ASP A 22 11.87 12.12 5.49
N GLY A 23 11.18 12.96 4.73
CA GLY A 23 10.77 12.71 3.34
C GLY A 23 9.51 11.86 3.16
N ALA A 24 8.99 11.22 4.22
CA ALA A 24 7.76 10.43 4.18
C ALA A 24 6.53 11.24 4.58
N ARG A 25 5.37 10.90 4.02
CA ARG A 25 4.06 11.41 4.44
C ARG A 25 3.34 10.44 5.37
N THR A 26 3.77 9.20 5.50
CA THR A 26 3.22 8.24 6.45
C THR A 26 3.88 8.41 7.80
N ALA A 27 3.06 8.41 8.84
CA ALA A 27 3.47 8.47 10.23
C ALA A 27 2.83 7.30 10.99
N VAL A 28 3.61 6.66 11.86
CA VAL A 28 3.11 5.57 12.71
C VAL A 28 2.84 6.14 14.09
N LEU A 29 1.57 6.20 14.48
CA LEU A 29 1.13 6.58 15.81
C LEU A 29 0.90 5.33 16.66
N THR A 30 1.21 5.41 17.94
CA THR A 30 0.83 4.40 18.92
C THR A 30 -0.60 4.68 19.40
N GLY A 31 -1.49 3.72 19.24
CA GLY A 31 -2.88 3.84 19.66
C GLY A 31 -3.40 2.60 20.39
N PRO A 32 -4.74 2.46 20.49
CA PRO A 32 -5.38 1.25 20.98
C PRO A 32 -4.94 0.02 20.19
N SER A 33 -4.85 -1.13 20.86
CA SER A 33 -4.60 -2.41 20.23
C SER A 33 -5.78 -2.83 19.35
N ARG A 34 -5.50 -3.48 18.23
CA ARG A 34 -6.48 -4.04 17.30
C ARG A 34 -5.91 -5.24 16.56
N THR A 35 -6.81 -6.05 16.01
CA THR A 35 -6.46 -7.30 15.35
C THR A 35 -6.94 -7.26 13.91
N PHE A 36 -6.05 -7.59 12.98
CA PHE A 36 -6.39 -7.89 11.60
C PHE A 36 -6.33 -9.40 11.37
N ALA A 37 -7.38 -9.94 10.76
CA ALA A 37 -7.51 -11.37 10.49
C ALA A 37 -8.24 -11.60 9.16
N GLU A 38 -7.88 -12.68 8.47
CA GLU A 38 -8.52 -13.13 7.24
C GLU A 38 -8.66 -14.66 7.27
N PRO A 39 -9.55 -15.21 8.11
CA PRO A 39 -9.63 -16.66 8.40
C PRO A 39 -9.98 -17.52 7.18
N ARG A 40 -10.41 -16.91 6.07
CA ARG A 40 -10.67 -17.62 4.81
C ARG A 40 -9.40 -18.07 4.08
N THR A 41 -8.25 -17.48 4.38
CA THR A 41 -7.02 -17.69 3.61
C THR A 41 -5.77 -17.88 4.47
N THR A 42 -5.86 -17.69 5.79
CA THR A 42 -4.80 -17.98 6.78
C THR A 42 -5.37 -17.96 8.20
N ASP A 43 -4.74 -18.69 9.12
CA ASP A 43 -5.00 -18.58 10.57
C ASP A 43 -4.20 -17.45 11.23
N ALA A 44 -3.21 -16.91 10.53
CA ALA A 44 -2.36 -15.84 11.03
C ALA A 44 -3.18 -14.56 11.31
N LYS A 45 -2.85 -13.90 12.42
CA LYS A 45 -3.45 -12.64 12.83
C LYS A 45 -2.35 -11.60 13.03
N VAL A 46 -2.63 -10.35 12.70
CA VAL A 46 -1.73 -9.24 13.05
C VAL A 46 -2.37 -8.46 14.19
N VAL A 47 -1.80 -8.56 15.39
CA VAL A 47 -2.20 -7.77 16.55
C VAL A 47 -1.26 -6.58 16.65
N THR A 48 -1.79 -5.37 16.54
CA THR A 48 -0.96 -4.17 16.45
C THR A 48 -1.54 -2.98 17.19
N ARG A 49 -0.63 -2.13 17.69
CA ARG A 49 -0.92 -0.78 18.22
C ARG A 49 -0.50 0.31 17.25
N SER A 50 -0.03 -0.06 16.06
CA SER A 50 0.38 0.88 15.01
C SER A 50 -0.84 1.40 14.27
N TRP A 51 -0.94 2.73 14.23
CA TRP A 51 -1.93 3.49 13.46
C TRP A 51 -1.17 4.34 12.44
N VAL A 52 -1.30 3.97 11.17
CA VAL A 52 -0.56 4.55 10.05
C VAL A 52 -1.38 5.68 9.44
N ARG A 53 -0.95 6.92 9.65
CA ARG A 53 -1.67 8.13 9.23
C ARG A 53 -0.92 8.84 8.12
N LEU A 54 -1.66 9.46 7.20
CA LEU A 54 -1.08 10.33 6.18
C LEU A 54 -0.97 11.77 6.70
N LEU A 55 0.21 12.35 6.54
CA LEU A 55 0.54 13.74 6.76
C LEU A 55 0.11 14.58 5.54
N PRO A 56 -0.29 15.85 5.75
CA PRO A 56 -0.61 16.75 4.64
C PRO A 56 0.57 17.03 3.71
N LYS A 57 1.80 16.97 4.24
CA LYS A 57 3.06 17.18 3.51
C LYS A 57 4.13 16.21 4.01
N ALA A 58 5.21 16.03 3.24
CA ALA A 58 6.33 15.21 3.66
C ALA A 58 6.92 15.75 4.98
N TRP A 59 7.26 14.84 5.88
CA TRP A 59 7.91 15.19 7.14
C TRP A 59 9.34 15.66 6.89
N ALA A 60 9.77 16.62 7.71
CA ALA A 60 11.16 17.03 7.81
C ALA A 60 11.42 17.43 9.26
N ARG A 61 12.61 17.14 9.77
CA ARG A 61 13.07 17.65 11.07
C ARG A 61 12.79 19.17 11.20
N GLY A 62 12.20 19.58 12.32
CA GLY A 62 11.77 20.96 12.55
C GLY A 62 10.27 21.17 12.30
N ALA A 63 9.61 20.29 11.55
CA ALA A 63 8.17 20.34 11.31
C ALA A 63 7.35 20.27 12.60
N GLU A 64 7.89 19.71 13.69
CA GLU A 64 7.24 19.68 15.00
C GLU A 64 6.89 21.07 15.57
N ARG A 65 7.59 22.11 15.09
CA ARG A 65 7.36 23.51 15.48
C ARG A 65 6.26 24.19 14.68
N SER A 66 5.82 23.59 13.58
CA SER A 66 4.85 24.19 12.68
C SER A 66 3.41 24.07 13.19
N GLY A 67 2.57 25.07 12.87
CA GLY A 67 1.15 25.07 13.21
C GLY A 67 0.39 23.91 12.57
N TRP A 68 0.64 23.64 11.28
CA TRP A 68 -0.04 22.55 10.55
C TRP A 68 0.17 21.20 11.22
N PHE A 69 1.38 20.93 11.73
CA PHE A 69 1.69 19.66 12.36
C PHE A 69 1.01 19.52 13.70
N ARG A 70 1.03 20.57 14.54
CA ARG A 70 0.38 20.55 15.85
C ARG A 70 -1.13 20.31 15.70
N THR A 71 -1.78 20.99 14.76
CA THR A 71 -3.20 20.78 14.46
C THR A 71 -3.47 19.36 13.95
N TRP A 72 -2.66 18.88 13.00
CA TRP A 72 -2.80 17.52 12.48
C TRP A 72 -2.60 16.48 13.59
N LEU A 73 -1.56 16.60 14.40
CA LEU A 73 -1.20 15.65 15.44
C LEU A 73 -2.30 15.59 16.50
N ALA A 74 -2.81 16.74 16.95
CA ALA A 74 -3.93 16.81 17.89
C ALA A 74 -5.18 16.10 17.35
N SER A 75 -5.47 16.22 16.04
CA SER A 75 -6.62 15.54 15.43
C SER A 75 -6.44 14.02 15.26
N ARG A 76 -5.20 13.52 15.29
CA ARG A 76 -4.87 12.11 15.00
C ARG A 76 -4.44 11.30 16.22
N LEU A 77 -3.88 11.93 17.25
CA LEU A 77 -3.55 11.25 18.50
C LEU A 77 -4.82 10.71 19.17
N GLY A 78 -4.84 9.40 19.44
CA GLY A 78 -5.98 8.73 20.05
C GLY A 78 -7.21 8.53 19.15
N SER A 79 -7.24 9.13 17.94
CA SER A 79 -8.35 8.93 16.99
C SER A 79 -8.43 7.48 16.54
N ARG A 80 -9.66 6.95 16.53
CA ARG A 80 -10.01 5.61 16.04
C ARG A 80 -10.54 5.62 14.60
N ASP A 81 -10.48 6.76 13.92
CA ASP A 81 -10.87 6.85 12.50
C ASP A 81 -10.06 5.82 11.69
N PRO A 82 -10.60 5.27 10.60
CA PRO A 82 -9.85 4.36 9.73
C PRO A 82 -8.51 4.97 9.30
N ASP A 83 -7.43 4.22 9.48
CA ASP A 83 -6.09 4.57 9.05
C ASP A 83 -5.71 3.76 7.80
N ILE A 84 -4.46 3.83 7.33
CA ILE A 84 -4.03 3.09 6.14
C ILE A 84 -4.25 1.58 6.30
N LEU A 85 -3.95 1.01 7.48
CA LEU A 85 -4.11 -0.43 7.69
C LEU A 85 -5.59 -0.83 7.73
N ALA A 86 -6.46 -0.08 8.42
CA ALA A 86 -7.89 -0.34 8.39
C ALA A 86 -8.47 -0.24 6.96
N THR A 87 -8.04 0.78 6.22
CA THR A 87 -8.45 1.00 4.83
C THR A 87 -7.97 -0.13 3.91
N ALA A 88 -6.78 -0.69 4.16
CA ALA A 88 -6.29 -1.84 3.40
C ALA A 88 -7.25 -3.06 3.53
N PHE A 89 -7.87 -3.24 4.69
CA PHE A 89 -8.83 -4.33 4.95
C PHE A 89 -10.25 -4.07 4.45
N ASP A 90 -10.59 -2.87 3.99
CA ASP A 90 -11.90 -2.57 3.40
C ASP A 90 -12.16 -3.32 2.06
N TYR A 91 -11.16 -4.07 1.54
CA TYR A 91 -11.19 -4.66 0.21
C TYR A 91 -10.96 -6.18 0.15
N VAL A 92 -10.72 -6.81 1.31
CA VAL A 92 -10.50 -8.27 1.37
C VAL A 92 -11.81 -9.04 1.15
N ALA A 93 -11.70 -10.35 0.91
CA ALA A 93 -12.87 -11.20 0.71
C ALA A 93 -13.82 -11.18 1.93
N GLY A 94 -15.04 -10.68 1.73
CA GLY A 94 -16.04 -10.53 2.80
C GLY A 94 -16.03 -9.17 3.51
N ALA A 95 -15.19 -8.24 3.09
CA ALA A 95 -15.26 -6.86 3.59
C ALA A 95 -16.66 -6.27 3.31
N PRO A 96 -17.26 -5.53 4.27
CA PRO A 96 -18.56 -4.92 4.09
C PRO A 96 -18.57 -3.96 2.90
N ALA A 97 -19.59 -4.06 2.05
CA ALA A 97 -19.80 -3.10 0.99
C ALA A 97 -20.34 -1.79 1.58
N ARG A 98 -19.76 -0.66 1.19
CA ARG A 98 -20.27 0.68 1.52
C ARG A 98 -20.17 1.59 0.30
N THR A 99 -21.13 2.50 0.20
CA THR A 99 -21.23 3.51 -0.84
C THR A 99 -21.18 4.91 -0.26
N THR A 100 -20.72 5.87 -1.05
CA THR A 100 -20.90 7.30 -0.73
C THR A 100 -22.37 7.68 -0.88
N ALA A 101 -22.75 8.89 -0.45
CA ALA A 101 -24.09 9.44 -0.69
C ALA A 101 -24.45 9.49 -2.18
N ALA A 102 -23.46 9.62 -3.07
CA ALA A 102 -23.61 9.58 -4.52
C ALA A 102 -23.62 8.15 -5.12
N GLY A 103 -23.68 7.12 -4.28
CA GLY A 103 -23.74 5.71 -4.73
C GLY A 103 -22.39 5.10 -5.13
N VAL A 104 -21.26 5.82 -4.97
CA VAL A 104 -19.95 5.30 -5.36
C VAL A 104 -19.45 4.25 -4.36
N PRO A 105 -19.19 3.01 -4.77
CA PRO A 105 -18.78 1.95 -3.86
C PRO A 105 -17.30 2.09 -3.46
N TYR A 106 -17.04 2.54 -2.23
CA TYR A 106 -15.68 2.82 -1.75
C TYR A 106 -15.07 1.71 -0.88
N SER A 107 -15.85 0.71 -0.48
CA SER A 107 -15.40 -0.50 0.26
C SER A 107 -16.21 -1.72 -0.16
N GLY A 108 -15.75 -2.90 0.22
CA GLY A 108 -16.27 -4.20 -0.22
C GLY A 108 -15.22 -5.04 -0.93
N ALA A 109 -15.43 -6.35 -0.99
CA ALA A 109 -14.49 -7.28 -1.60
C ALA A 109 -14.10 -6.86 -3.03
N ALA A 110 -12.81 -6.64 -3.24
CA ALA A 110 -12.26 -6.37 -4.56
C ALA A 110 -11.82 -7.66 -5.25
N ARG A 111 -11.90 -7.66 -6.57
CA ARG A 111 -11.44 -8.75 -7.43
C ARG A 111 -10.02 -8.47 -7.92
N TYR A 112 -9.30 -9.52 -8.29
CA TYR A 112 -8.10 -9.35 -9.10
C TYR A 112 -8.47 -9.06 -10.56
N THR A 113 -7.57 -8.39 -11.29
CA THR A 113 -7.73 -8.14 -12.72
C THR A 113 -8.03 -9.45 -13.48
N PRO A 114 -9.12 -9.51 -14.27
CA PRO A 114 -9.45 -10.71 -15.03
C PRO A 114 -8.34 -11.10 -16.02
N ASP A 115 -8.14 -12.40 -16.18
CA ASP A 115 -7.29 -12.94 -17.24
C ASP A 115 -7.98 -12.72 -18.58
N GLY A 116 -7.40 -11.85 -19.41
CA GLY A 116 -7.79 -11.78 -20.82
C GLY A 116 -8.75 -10.67 -21.18
N SER A 117 -8.22 -9.46 -21.17
CA SER A 117 -8.50 -8.55 -22.27
C SER A 117 -8.12 -9.20 -23.62
N ARG A 118 -9.01 -9.99 -24.20
CA ARG A 118 -9.12 -10.08 -25.65
C ARG A 118 -9.99 -8.90 -26.06
N SER A 119 -9.38 -7.82 -26.55
CA SER A 119 -10.12 -7.04 -27.55
C SER A 119 -10.30 -7.99 -28.72
N ALA A 120 -11.55 -8.32 -29.03
CA ALA A 120 -11.86 -8.98 -30.28
C ALA A 120 -11.28 -8.12 -31.41
N GLY A 121 -10.37 -8.68 -32.22
CA GLY A 121 -10.10 -8.16 -33.55
C GLY A 121 -8.86 -7.28 -33.82
N GLN A 122 -7.79 -7.25 -33.01
CA GLN A 122 -6.53 -6.62 -33.48
C GLN A 122 -5.26 -7.37 -33.05
N GLY A 123 -4.30 -7.45 -33.97
CA GLY A 123 -3.04 -8.21 -33.90
C GLY A 123 -2.08 -7.82 -32.75
N LYS A 124 -0.96 -8.56 -32.68
CA LYS A 124 0.16 -8.49 -31.70
C LYS A 124 -0.13 -7.62 -30.47
N ARG A 125 -0.71 -8.27 -29.44
CA ARG A 125 -1.15 -7.72 -28.16
C ARG A 125 -0.14 -6.78 -27.51
N LYS A 126 -0.48 -5.49 -27.40
CA LYS A 126 0.14 -4.60 -26.40
C LYS A 126 -0.28 -5.12 -25.02
N ARG A 127 0.71 -5.47 -24.18
CA ARG A 127 0.46 -5.93 -22.81
C ARG A 127 -0.29 -4.84 -22.04
N ARG A 128 -1.56 -5.07 -21.70
CA ARG A 128 -2.36 -4.12 -20.91
C ARG A 128 -1.86 -4.09 -19.47
N THR A 129 -1.71 -2.88 -18.94
CA THR A 129 -1.60 -2.66 -17.49
C THR A 129 -2.89 -3.17 -16.83
N GLY A 130 -2.78 -3.72 -15.61
CA GLY A 130 -3.93 -4.29 -14.90
C GLY A 130 -4.96 -3.25 -14.46
N SER A 131 -5.89 -3.66 -13.60
CA SER A 131 -6.94 -2.78 -13.07
C SER A 131 -6.39 -1.78 -12.06
N ASP A 132 -6.89 -0.54 -12.11
CA ASP A 132 -6.53 0.54 -11.18
C ASP A 132 -7.72 0.90 -10.26
N PHE A 133 -7.54 1.84 -9.33
CA PHE A 133 -8.57 2.23 -8.35
C PHE A 133 -9.92 2.66 -8.99
N TYR A 134 -9.89 3.33 -10.13
CA TYR A 134 -11.11 3.78 -10.82
C TYR A 134 -11.95 2.61 -11.38
N ASP A 135 -11.31 1.49 -11.78
CA ASP A 135 -12.02 0.27 -12.20
C ASP A 135 -12.81 -0.34 -11.03
N TYR A 136 -12.24 -0.27 -9.82
CA TYR A 136 -12.93 -0.72 -8.62
C TYR A 136 -14.08 0.20 -8.20
N LEU A 137 -13.86 1.52 -8.24
CA LEU A 137 -14.88 2.49 -7.87
C LEU A 137 -16.00 2.60 -8.91
N GLY A 138 -15.73 2.22 -10.17
CA GLY A 138 -16.70 2.31 -11.25
C GLY A 138 -16.99 3.74 -11.70
N ILE A 139 -16.06 4.68 -11.45
CA ILE A 139 -16.19 6.09 -11.84
C ILE A 139 -14.97 6.54 -12.65
N PRO A 140 -15.13 7.45 -13.63
CA PRO A 140 -14.00 8.09 -14.29
C PRO A 140 -13.20 8.92 -13.29
N TRP A 141 -11.90 9.08 -13.55
CA TRP A 141 -11.00 9.89 -12.74
C TRP A 141 -10.12 10.77 -13.61
N THR A 142 -10.06 12.06 -13.29
CA THR A 142 -9.18 13.04 -13.92
C THR A 142 -7.98 13.30 -13.01
N PHE A 143 -6.78 13.02 -13.53
CA PHE A 143 -5.51 13.22 -12.83
C PHE A 143 -5.07 14.70 -12.87
N PRO A 144 -4.12 15.12 -12.02
CA PRO A 144 -3.64 16.50 -12.00
C PRO A 144 -3.07 17.01 -13.33
N ASP A 145 -2.61 16.12 -14.20
CA ASP A 145 -2.12 16.44 -15.56
C ASP A 145 -3.26 16.55 -16.60
N GLY A 146 -4.52 16.53 -16.17
CA GLY A 146 -5.71 16.63 -17.03
C GLY A 146 -6.10 15.33 -17.74
N VAL A 147 -5.27 14.28 -17.66
CA VAL A 147 -5.61 12.99 -18.26
C VAL A 147 -6.79 12.38 -17.52
N THR A 148 -7.81 11.96 -18.25
CA THR A 148 -8.94 11.21 -17.69
C THR A 148 -8.84 9.74 -18.03
N ARG A 149 -9.09 8.87 -17.04
CA ARG A 149 -9.24 7.43 -17.22
C ARG A 149 -10.65 7.02 -16.85
N SER A 150 -11.22 6.13 -17.64
CA SER A 150 -12.57 5.59 -17.42
C SER A 150 -12.48 4.13 -17.00
N PRO A 151 -13.37 3.67 -16.10
CA PRO A 151 -13.44 2.27 -15.71
C PRO A 151 -13.86 1.40 -16.89
N GLU A 152 -13.30 0.19 -16.95
CA GLU A 152 -13.71 -0.79 -17.96
C GLU A 152 -14.72 -1.79 -17.37
N LYS A 153 -15.77 -2.12 -18.16
CA LYS A 153 -16.87 -2.97 -17.69
C LYS A 153 -16.40 -4.36 -17.23
N ASP A 154 -15.45 -4.95 -17.94
CA ASP A 154 -14.87 -6.26 -17.59
C ASP A 154 -14.01 -6.20 -16.32
N ARG A 155 -13.55 -5.00 -15.92
CA ARG A 155 -12.72 -4.76 -14.73
C ARG A 155 -13.51 -4.27 -13.52
N ALA A 156 -14.84 -4.27 -13.57
CA ALA A 156 -15.67 -3.80 -12.47
C ALA A 156 -15.23 -4.42 -11.13
N ARG A 157 -15.06 -3.57 -10.11
CA ARG A 157 -14.65 -3.99 -8.75
C ARG A 157 -13.27 -4.65 -8.69
N SER A 158 -12.41 -4.46 -9.70
CA SER A 158 -11.09 -5.10 -9.77
C SER A 158 -9.94 -4.14 -9.49
N VAL A 159 -8.89 -4.62 -8.84
CA VAL A 159 -7.60 -3.93 -8.67
C VAL A 159 -6.43 -4.90 -8.81
N ASP A 160 -5.38 -4.51 -9.53
CA ASP A 160 -4.07 -5.17 -9.44
C ASP A 160 -3.31 -4.73 -8.18
N SER A 161 -2.11 -5.28 -7.94
CA SER A 161 -1.34 -4.97 -6.73
C SER A 161 -1.05 -3.47 -6.55
N SER A 162 -0.69 -2.78 -7.64
CA SER A 162 -0.43 -1.33 -7.63
C SER A 162 -1.70 -0.50 -7.62
N GLY A 163 -2.76 -0.94 -8.33
CA GLY A 163 -4.07 -0.30 -8.31
C GLY A 163 -4.70 -0.33 -6.92
N TYR A 164 -4.46 -1.41 -6.18
CA TYR A 164 -4.85 -1.54 -4.78
C TYR A 164 -4.09 -0.55 -3.89
N VAL A 165 -2.78 -0.39 -4.05
CA VAL A 165 -2.02 0.63 -3.32
C VAL A 165 -2.50 2.04 -3.66
N ARG A 166 -2.78 2.33 -4.94
CA ARG A 166 -3.32 3.62 -5.39
C ARG A 166 -4.75 3.88 -4.87
N LEU A 167 -5.55 2.83 -4.69
CA LEU A 167 -6.86 2.92 -4.03
C LEU A 167 -6.68 3.29 -2.55
N VAL A 168 -5.83 2.58 -1.81
CA VAL A 168 -5.64 2.77 -0.36
C VAL A 168 -4.92 4.09 -0.03
N TYR A 169 -3.77 4.35 -0.63
CA TYR A 169 -2.96 5.54 -0.32
C TYR A 169 -3.42 6.77 -1.11
N GLY A 170 -3.81 6.58 -2.37
CA GLY A 170 -4.22 7.66 -3.24
C GLY A 170 -5.66 8.10 -2.98
N TYR A 171 -6.61 7.40 -3.58
CA TYR A 171 -8.03 7.81 -3.54
C TYR A 171 -8.59 7.88 -2.12
N ARG A 172 -8.32 6.86 -1.28
CA ARG A 172 -8.90 6.80 0.07
C ARG A 172 -8.19 7.67 1.09
N SER A 173 -6.90 7.96 0.91
CA SER A 173 -6.10 8.66 1.92
C SER A 173 -5.56 10.03 1.47
N GLY A 174 -5.68 10.38 0.19
CA GLY A 174 -5.33 11.69 -0.36
C GLY A 174 -3.87 11.85 -0.77
N LEU A 175 -3.14 10.75 -1.04
CA LEU A 175 -1.83 10.84 -1.68
C LEU A 175 -2.00 11.20 -3.17
N PRO A 176 -1.22 12.14 -3.74
CA PRO A 176 -1.30 12.45 -5.16
C PRO A 176 -1.04 11.20 -6.01
N LEU A 177 -1.70 11.11 -7.16
CA LEU A 177 -1.59 10.00 -8.10
C LEU A 177 -1.21 10.52 -9.47
N ASP A 178 -0.27 9.84 -10.13
CA ASP A 178 0.08 10.14 -11.52
C ASP A 178 -0.77 9.30 -12.48
N SER A 179 -1.07 9.86 -13.65
CA SER A 179 -1.88 9.24 -14.71
C SER A 179 -1.13 8.12 -15.47
N ARG A 180 0.19 8.10 -15.35
CA ARG A 180 1.16 7.21 -16.02
C ARG A 180 2.48 7.21 -15.25
N ASP A 181 3.31 6.22 -15.52
CA ASP A 181 4.67 6.18 -14.99
C ASP A 181 5.51 7.31 -15.60
N SER A 182 6.16 8.11 -14.76
CA SER A 182 7.03 9.20 -15.19
C SER A 182 8.08 9.51 -14.12
N PRO A 183 9.38 9.63 -14.49
CA PRO A 183 10.42 10.08 -13.55
C PRO A 183 10.21 11.51 -13.02
N ALA A 184 9.45 12.33 -13.76
CA ALA A 184 9.09 13.69 -13.37
C ALA A 184 7.76 13.76 -12.59
N GLY A 185 7.11 12.61 -12.37
CA GLY A 185 5.88 12.50 -11.60
C GLY A 185 6.05 12.99 -10.16
N SER A 186 4.99 13.55 -9.60
CA SER A 186 4.95 14.04 -8.22
C SER A 186 3.99 13.23 -7.32
N GLY A 187 3.21 12.34 -7.93
CA GLY A 187 2.32 11.42 -7.26
C GLY A 187 2.83 9.99 -7.24
N LEU A 188 2.00 9.12 -6.73
CA LEU A 188 2.23 7.68 -6.79
C LEU A 188 2.05 7.23 -8.24
N GLU A 189 3.04 6.53 -8.77
CA GLU A 189 3.08 6.06 -10.15
C GLU A 189 2.10 4.88 -10.38
N ARG A 190 1.96 4.41 -11.62
CA ARG A 190 0.96 3.39 -11.96
C ARG A 190 1.48 1.98 -11.72
N THR A 191 2.72 1.66 -12.08
CA THR A 191 3.25 0.28 -11.99
C THR A 191 4.08 0.03 -10.74
N PRO A 192 4.17 -1.23 -10.23
CA PRO A 192 5.01 -1.54 -9.08
C PRO A 192 6.48 -1.14 -9.25
N ASP A 193 7.02 -1.32 -10.46
CA ASP A 193 8.40 -0.96 -10.83
C ASP A 193 8.63 0.56 -10.82
N ALA A 194 7.67 1.34 -11.32
CA ALA A 194 7.74 2.78 -11.25
C ALA A 194 7.64 3.28 -9.81
N ILE A 195 6.72 2.73 -8.99
CA ILE A 195 6.60 3.11 -7.57
C ILE A 195 7.88 2.77 -6.79
N ALA A 196 8.49 1.61 -7.04
CA ALA A 196 9.74 1.21 -6.37
C ALA A 196 10.88 2.21 -6.65
N ARG A 197 10.97 2.69 -7.90
CA ARG A 197 12.00 3.61 -8.39
C ARG A 197 11.61 5.09 -8.26
N GLY A 198 10.37 5.36 -7.86
CA GLY A 198 9.77 6.67 -7.78
C GLY A 198 10.42 7.60 -6.77
N ARG A 199 10.01 8.86 -6.79
CA ARG A 199 10.56 9.89 -5.89
C ARG A 199 9.73 10.11 -4.63
N LEU A 200 8.48 9.67 -4.63
CA LEU A 200 7.56 9.87 -3.51
C LEU A 200 7.99 9.04 -2.29
N GLY A 201 8.09 9.68 -1.13
CA GLY A 201 8.57 9.03 0.09
C GLY A 201 10.07 8.69 0.06
N VAL A 202 10.50 7.80 0.94
CA VAL A 202 11.92 7.42 1.08
C VAL A 202 12.14 5.92 1.01
N PRO A 203 13.24 5.46 0.37
CA PRO A 203 13.67 4.07 0.45
C PRO A 203 13.94 3.69 1.92
N VAL A 204 13.22 2.68 2.40
CA VAL A 204 13.48 2.04 3.69
C VAL A 204 14.47 0.92 3.47
N ILE A 205 14.24 0.08 2.46
CA ILE A 205 15.22 -0.88 1.95
C ILE A 205 15.51 -0.46 0.51
N PRO A 206 16.76 -0.08 0.18
CA PRO A 206 17.14 0.29 -1.19
C PRO A 206 16.84 -0.85 -2.18
N LEU A 207 16.40 -0.48 -3.38
CA LEU A 207 16.16 -1.44 -4.45
C LEU A 207 17.49 -2.08 -4.87
N ALA A 208 17.56 -3.40 -4.75
CA ALA A 208 18.71 -4.21 -5.16
C ALA A 208 18.26 -5.46 -5.90
N ASP A 209 19.19 -6.17 -6.57
CA ASP A 209 18.89 -7.43 -7.27
C ASP A 209 18.76 -8.64 -6.35
N ARG A 210 19.29 -8.54 -5.13
CA ARG A 210 19.26 -9.59 -4.11
C ARG A 210 18.20 -9.32 -3.05
N ARG A 211 17.74 -10.40 -2.40
CA ARG A 211 16.89 -10.30 -1.22
C ARG A 211 17.61 -9.52 -0.12
N PRO A 212 16.95 -8.58 0.57
CA PRO A 212 17.54 -7.92 1.73
C PRO A 212 17.74 -8.90 2.89
N ILE A 213 18.89 -8.80 3.55
CA ILE A 213 19.23 -9.63 4.73
C ILE A 213 18.57 -9.06 6.00
N VAL A 214 18.41 -7.74 6.05
CA VAL A 214 17.87 -6.99 7.20
C VAL A 214 16.58 -6.31 6.76
N ILE A 215 15.49 -6.56 7.50
CA ILE A 215 14.16 -6.00 7.26
C ILE A 215 13.56 -5.34 8.52
N GLN A 216 14.29 -5.33 9.63
CA GLN A 216 13.85 -4.81 10.93
C GLN A 216 13.60 -3.29 10.93
N GLN A 217 14.07 -2.58 9.91
CA GLN A 217 13.80 -1.15 9.69
C GLN A 217 12.40 -0.85 9.13
N LEU A 218 11.67 -1.88 8.68
CA LEU A 218 10.30 -1.76 8.23
C LEU A 218 9.37 -1.31 9.36
N GLN A 219 8.38 -0.51 8.99
CA GLN A 219 7.27 -0.11 9.84
C GLN A 219 5.95 -0.44 9.16
N PRO A 220 4.89 -0.78 9.91
CA PRO A 220 3.57 -0.97 9.33
C PRO A 220 3.19 0.22 8.44
N GLY A 221 2.66 -0.07 7.26
CA GLY A 221 2.36 0.94 6.23
C GLY A 221 3.49 1.20 5.23
N ASP A 222 4.67 0.58 5.38
CA ASP A 222 5.68 0.60 4.33
C ASP A 222 5.19 -0.21 3.12
N LEU A 223 5.51 0.27 1.92
CA LEU A 223 5.36 -0.53 0.71
C LEU A 223 6.54 -1.49 0.58
N VAL A 224 6.25 -2.74 0.27
CA VAL A 224 7.23 -3.81 0.01
C VAL A 224 7.14 -4.27 -1.44
N PHE A 225 8.28 -4.43 -2.10
CA PHE A 225 8.36 -4.64 -3.54
C PHE A 225 9.01 -5.96 -3.88
N PHE A 226 8.40 -6.68 -4.82
CA PHE A 226 8.83 -8.02 -5.17
C PHE A 226 9.11 -8.16 -6.66
N ARG A 227 10.21 -8.85 -6.98
CA ARG A 227 10.43 -9.42 -8.30
C ARG A 227 9.58 -10.67 -8.42
N THR A 228 8.80 -10.78 -9.48
CA THR A 228 7.97 -11.95 -9.75
C THR A 228 8.52 -12.72 -10.94
N ARG A 229 8.31 -14.04 -10.98
CA ARG A 229 8.90 -14.92 -12.00
C ARG A 229 8.33 -14.64 -13.40
N GLU A 230 7.16 -14.04 -13.49
CA GLU A 230 6.46 -13.76 -14.73
C GLU A 230 7.02 -12.53 -15.47
N LEU A 231 7.87 -11.72 -14.83
CA LEU A 231 8.45 -10.52 -15.43
C LEU A 231 9.93 -10.72 -15.78
N PRO A 232 10.29 -10.68 -17.08
CA PRO A 232 11.69 -10.74 -17.50
C PRO A 232 12.44 -9.45 -17.13
N GLY A 233 13.78 -9.52 -17.14
CA GLY A 233 14.64 -8.33 -17.04
C GLY A 233 14.73 -7.72 -15.63
N GLY A 234 14.39 -8.48 -14.59
CA GLY A 234 14.62 -8.06 -13.22
C GLY A 234 13.68 -6.97 -12.69
N ARG A 235 12.59 -6.67 -13.40
CA ARG A 235 11.62 -5.64 -12.99
C ARG A 235 10.86 -6.04 -11.73
N ILE A 236 10.41 -5.05 -10.97
CA ILE A 236 9.47 -5.29 -9.88
C ILE A 236 8.09 -5.58 -10.47
N GLY A 237 7.53 -6.73 -10.11
CA GLY A 237 6.24 -7.19 -10.62
C GLY A 237 5.11 -7.07 -9.62
N HIS A 238 5.41 -6.88 -8.34
CA HIS A 238 4.41 -6.88 -7.29
C HIS A 238 4.76 -5.89 -6.18
N VAL A 239 3.72 -5.36 -5.55
CA VAL A 239 3.82 -4.46 -4.40
C VAL A 239 2.78 -4.86 -3.36
N GLY A 240 3.12 -4.73 -2.09
CA GLY A 240 2.22 -4.93 -0.96
C GLY A 240 2.43 -3.90 0.13
N VAL A 241 1.56 -3.92 1.14
CA VAL A 241 1.64 -3.06 2.33
C VAL A 241 2.07 -3.91 3.51
N TYR A 242 3.18 -3.55 4.15
CA TYR A 242 3.67 -4.24 5.34
C TYR A 242 2.73 -3.98 6.53
N LEU A 243 2.33 -5.05 7.22
CA LEU A 243 1.38 -4.99 8.34
C LEU A 243 2.08 -4.97 9.71
N GLY A 244 3.34 -5.43 9.77
CA GLY A 244 4.02 -5.77 11.02
C GLY A 244 4.19 -7.28 11.16
N LEU A 245 4.47 -7.72 12.38
CA LEU A 245 4.55 -9.14 12.71
C LEU A 245 3.15 -9.72 12.92
N ASP A 246 2.95 -10.97 12.51
CA ASP A 246 1.79 -11.75 12.91
C ASP A 246 1.96 -12.35 14.32
N THR A 247 0.95 -13.07 14.81
CA THR A 247 0.94 -13.68 16.14
C THR A 247 2.00 -14.77 16.34
N ASP A 248 2.65 -15.20 15.27
CA ASP A 248 3.74 -16.19 15.28
C ASP A 248 5.10 -15.50 15.00
N ASP A 249 5.16 -14.17 15.19
CA ASP A 249 6.35 -13.32 14.99
C ASP A 249 6.87 -13.26 13.54
N HIS A 250 6.06 -13.61 12.54
CA HIS A 250 6.46 -13.52 11.14
C HIS A 250 6.07 -12.17 10.51
N PRO A 251 7.00 -11.48 9.80
CA PRO A 251 6.72 -10.23 9.10
C PRO A 251 5.76 -10.44 7.94
N ARG A 252 4.54 -9.90 8.08
CA ARG A 252 3.42 -10.11 7.16
C ARG A 252 3.06 -8.87 6.35
N PHE A 253 2.54 -9.09 5.15
CA PHE A 253 2.05 -8.02 4.28
C PHE A 253 0.68 -8.35 3.68
N ILE A 254 -0.02 -7.33 3.18
CA ILE A 254 -1.27 -7.45 2.42
C ILE A 254 -1.06 -6.96 0.99
N SER A 255 -1.64 -7.64 0.01
CA SER A 255 -1.59 -7.20 -1.39
C SER A 255 -2.74 -7.79 -2.22
N SER A 256 -3.08 -7.15 -3.35
CA SER A 256 -3.99 -7.74 -4.33
C SER A 256 -3.29 -8.78 -5.18
N ARG A 257 -3.78 -10.02 -5.17
CA ARG A 257 -3.11 -11.17 -5.81
C ARG A 257 -4.04 -11.95 -6.72
N LYS A 258 -3.50 -12.41 -7.84
CA LYS A 258 -4.20 -13.25 -8.83
C LYS A 258 -4.76 -14.53 -8.20
N ASN A 259 -3.93 -15.31 -7.54
CA ASN A 259 -4.30 -16.63 -7.00
C ASN A 259 -5.33 -16.55 -5.85
N ALA A 260 -5.34 -15.43 -5.12
CA ALA A 260 -6.34 -15.18 -4.09
C ALA A 260 -7.62 -14.54 -4.65
N GLY A 261 -7.58 -14.02 -5.88
CA GLY A 261 -8.69 -13.34 -6.51
C GLY A 261 -8.94 -11.92 -6.00
N GLY A 262 -7.96 -11.27 -5.36
CA GLY A 262 -8.09 -9.90 -4.82
C GLY A 262 -7.10 -9.61 -3.68
N PRO A 263 -7.30 -8.49 -2.94
CA PRO A 263 -6.56 -8.14 -1.73
C PRO A 263 -6.64 -9.21 -0.64
N THR A 264 -5.49 -9.57 -0.09
CA THR A 264 -5.39 -10.59 0.97
C THR A 264 -4.07 -10.49 1.76
N MET A 265 -4.14 -10.78 3.06
CA MET A 265 -2.99 -11.01 3.94
C MET A 265 -2.67 -12.50 4.13
N GLY A 266 -3.48 -13.40 3.53
CA GLY A 266 -3.38 -14.83 3.74
C GLY A 266 -2.36 -15.53 2.87
N ASP A 267 -2.39 -16.86 2.84
CA ASP A 267 -1.31 -17.66 2.26
C ASP A 267 -1.71 -18.38 0.96
N LYS A 268 -2.96 -18.16 0.51
CA LYS A 268 -3.49 -18.67 -0.75
C LYS A 268 -2.68 -18.16 -1.96
N GLY A 269 -2.00 -19.09 -2.62
CA GLY A 269 -1.19 -18.81 -3.81
C GLY A 269 0.16 -18.16 -3.52
N GLY A 270 0.64 -18.28 -2.27
CA GLY A 270 1.93 -17.80 -1.78
C GLY A 270 1.78 -17.24 -0.37
N THR A 271 2.62 -17.66 0.56
CA THR A 271 2.60 -17.15 1.94
C THR A 271 2.89 -15.65 1.95
N SER A 272 2.05 -14.88 2.65
CA SER A 272 2.18 -13.40 2.74
C SER A 272 3.25 -12.96 3.74
N ARG A 273 4.41 -13.63 3.72
CA ARG A 273 5.54 -13.42 4.62
C ARG A 273 6.76 -12.83 3.90
N LEU A 274 7.58 -12.10 4.64
CA LEU A 274 8.84 -11.51 4.16
C LEU A 274 10.08 -12.34 4.57
N ASP A 275 9.90 -13.29 5.47
CA ASP A 275 10.87 -14.26 5.97
C ASP A 275 10.62 -15.68 5.43
N GLY A 276 11.52 -16.62 5.73
CA GLY A 276 11.45 -17.99 5.20
C GLY A 276 11.82 -18.09 3.72
N ASP A 277 11.44 -19.18 3.08
CA ASP A 277 11.79 -19.56 1.71
C ASP A 277 10.62 -19.47 0.71
N GLY A 278 9.48 -18.93 1.13
CA GLY A 278 8.30 -18.76 0.30
C GLY A 278 8.50 -17.80 -0.89
N TYR A 279 7.60 -17.87 -1.87
CA TYR A 279 7.65 -17.11 -3.12
C TYR A 279 7.93 -15.61 -2.93
N TYR A 280 7.17 -14.95 -2.06
CA TYR A 280 7.32 -13.51 -1.81
C TYR A 280 8.55 -13.18 -0.96
N ALA A 281 8.88 -14.02 0.01
CA ALA A 281 10.09 -13.87 0.81
C ALA A 281 11.36 -13.89 -0.08
N GLN A 282 11.45 -14.86 -0.99
CA GLN A 282 12.53 -14.93 -1.99
C GLN A 282 12.48 -13.77 -3.01
N GLY A 283 11.28 -13.26 -3.29
CA GLY A 283 11.03 -12.20 -4.26
C GLY A 283 11.28 -10.77 -3.75
N LEU A 284 11.43 -10.56 -2.44
CA LEU A 284 11.58 -9.21 -1.85
C LEU A 284 12.84 -8.51 -2.38
N ARG A 285 12.72 -7.26 -2.84
CA ARG A 285 13.83 -6.49 -3.43
C ARG A 285 13.99 -5.08 -2.89
N ALA A 286 12.93 -4.49 -2.35
CA ALA A 286 12.95 -3.13 -1.82
C ALA A 286 11.80 -2.90 -0.85
N ALA A 287 11.88 -1.78 -0.13
CA ALA A 287 10.77 -1.21 0.62
C ALA A 287 10.85 0.31 0.65
N ARG A 288 9.70 0.98 0.69
CA ARG A 288 9.58 2.44 0.65
C ARG A 288 8.51 2.91 1.62
N ARG A 289 8.82 3.97 2.35
CA ARG A 289 7.88 4.66 3.23
C ARG A 289 7.38 5.91 2.51
N LEU A 290 6.10 5.90 2.15
CA LEU A 290 5.44 6.99 1.41
C LEU A 290 5.30 8.23 2.28
#